data_AF-A0A198YU56-F1
#
_entry.id   AF-A0A198YU56-F1
#
_cell.length_a   1.000
_cell.length_b   1.000
_cell.length_c   1.000
_cell.angle_alpha   90.00
_cell.angle_beta   90.00
_cell.angle_gamma   90.00
#
_symmetry.space_group_name_H-M   'P 1'
#
loop_
_entity.id
_entity.type
_entity.pdbx_description
1 polymer ?
#
loop_
_entity_poly.entity_id
_entity_poly.type
_entity_poly.pdbx_seq_one_letter_code
_entity_poly.pdbx_strand_id
1 'polypeptide(L)' 'MEHQHGKPRADDWFTAYPQFYIGKLKVRQEQLFVSDPELAMLLDNVAAVLSEHAAVLADDITDMECDD' A
#
# COMPACT_ATOMS: atom_id res chain seq x y z
N MET A 1 16.02 30.33 -7.58
CA MET A 1 15.32 29.28 -8.35
C MET A 1 14.44 28.56 -7.35
N GLU A 2 13.13 28.75 -7.46
CA GLU A 2 12.18 28.15 -6.52
C GLU A 2 12.20 26.64 -6.71
N HIS A 3 12.48 25.92 -5.62
CA HIS A 3 12.38 24.47 -5.57
C HIS A 3 10.91 24.10 -5.69
N GLN A 4 10.44 23.91 -6.93
CA GLN A 4 9.14 23.32 -7.19
C GLN A 4 9.14 21.94 -6.51
N HIS A 5 8.44 21.84 -5.39
CA HIS A 5 7.93 20.56 -4.90
C HIS A 5 7.08 20.01 -6.05
N GLY A 6 7.63 19.03 -6.77
CA GLY A 6 6.94 18.35 -7.86
C GLY A 6 5.59 17.88 -7.35
N LYS A 7 4.52 18.28 -8.04
CA LYS A 7 3.20 17.67 -7.84
C LYS A 7 3.37 16.15 -7.90
N PRO A 8 2.84 15.37 -6.94
CA PRO A 8 2.87 13.92 -7.03
C PRO A 8 2.24 13.53 -8.36
N ARG A 9 2.97 12.76 -9.14
CA ARG A 9 2.53 12.34 -10.47
C ARG A 9 1.37 11.35 -10.26
N ALA A 10 0.41 11.27 -11.19
CA ALA A 10 -0.83 10.51 -10.94
C ALA A 10 -0.57 8.99 -10.71
N ASP A 11 0.62 8.51 -11.00
CA ASP A 11 1.17 7.20 -10.63
C ASP A 11 1.52 7.07 -9.13
N ASP A 12 1.86 8.16 -8.45
CA ASP A 12 2.27 8.15 -7.03
C ASP A 12 1.11 7.80 -6.08
N TRP A 13 -0.15 8.07 -6.43
CA TRP A 13 -1.27 7.71 -5.56
C TRP A 13 -1.53 6.20 -5.54
N PHE A 14 -1.23 5.48 -6.62
CA PHE A 14 -1.41 4.04 -6.72
C PHE A 14 -0.43 3.28 -5.81
N THR A 15 0.73 3.86 -5.51
CA THR A 15 1.68 3.32 -4.54
C THR A 15 1.45 3.88 -3.13
N ALA A 16 1.04 5.15 -3.01
CA ALA A 16 0.79 5.79 -1.71
C ALA A 16 -0.46 5.26 -1.00
N TYR A 17 -1.51 4.92 -1.74
CA TYR A 17 -2.77 4.45 -1.15
C TYR A 17 -2.63 3.08 -0.47
N PRO A 18 -2.07 2.04 -1.11
CA PRO A 18 -1.85 0.75 -0.45
C PRO A 18 -0.88 0.83 0.73
N GLN A 19 0.20 1.61 0.61
CA GLN A 19 1.16 1.81 1.71
C GLN A 19 0.52 2.44 2.94
N PHE A 20 -0.43 3.36 2.76
CA PHE A 20 -1.18 3.96 3.87
C PHE A 20 -2.00 2.92 4.65
N TYR A 21 -2.69 2.01 3.97
CA TYR A 21 -3.48 0.96 4.63
C TYR A 21 -2.59 -0.12 5.26
N ILE A 22 -1.51 -0.53 4.59
CA ILE A 22 -0.51 -1.45 5.15
C ILE A 22 0.08 -0.89 6.44
N GLY A 23 0.43 0.40 6.46
CA GLY A 23 0.92 1.08 7.67
C GLY A 23 -0.09 1.02 8.83
N LYS A 24 -1.38 1.24 8.55
CA LYS A 24 -2.44 1.13 9.57
C LYS A 24 -2.62 -0.29 10.10
N LEU A 25 -2.49 -1.30 9.24
CA LEU A 25 -2.60 -2.70 9.65
C LEU A 25 -1.45 -3.09 10.59
N LYS A 26 -0.21 -2.68 10.28
CA LYS A 26 0.95 -2.93 11.15
C LYS A 26 0.82 -2.30 12.53
N VAL A 27 0.38 -1.04 12.61
CA VAL A 27 0.14 -0.37 13.91
C VAL A 27 -0.90 -1.11 14.75
N ARG A 28 -1.96 -1.64 14.12
CA ARG A 28 -2.99 -2.42 14.83
C ARG A 28 -2.50 -3.81 15.23
N GLN A 29 -1.69 -4.46 14.39
CA GLN A 29 -1.05 -5.73 14.71
C GLN A 29 -0.19 -5.62 15.98
N GLU A 30 0.65 -4.59 16.09
CA GLU A 30 1.50 -4.36 17.28
C GLU A 30 0.66 -4.17 18.55
N GLN A 31 -0.45 -3.44 18.46
CA GLN A 31 -1.37 -3.24 19.60
C GLN A 31 -2.07 -4.54 20.02
N LEU A 32 -2.38 -5.40 19.06
CA LEU A 32 -3.12 -6.64 19.29
C LEU A 32 -2.20 -7.82 19.63
N PHE A 33 -0.90 -7.72 19.38
CA PHE A 33 0.04 -8.84 19.54
C PHE A 33 0.01 -9.48 20.93
N VAL A 34 -0.27 -8.69 21.97
CA VAL A 34 -0.33 -9.17 23.36
C VAL A 34 -1.73 -9.62 23.77
N SER A 35 -2.78 -8.98 23.24
CA SER A 35 -4.17 -9.23 23.65
C SER A 35 -4.88 -10.29 22.81
N ASP A 36 -4.56 -10.35 21.52
CA ASP A 36 -5.18 -11.20 20.51
C ASP A 36 -4.17 -11.51 19.39
N PRO A 37 -3.28 -12.50 19.61
CA PRO A 37 -2.24 -12.85 18.66
C PRO A 37 -2.81 -13.44 17.36
N GLU A 38 -3.99 -14.07 17.41
CA GLU A 38 -4.63 -14.67 16.25
C GLU A 38 -5.16 -13.58 15.31
N LEU A 39 -5.79 -12.53 15.87
CA LEU A 39 -6.17 -11.35 15.11
C LEU A 39 -4.95 -10.58 14.59
N ALA A 40 -3.87 -10.49 15.35
CA ALA A 40 -2.62 -9.87 14.90
C ALA A 40 -2.01 -10.61 13.69
N MET A 41 -2.03 -11.95 13.69
CA MET A 41 -1.61 -12.75 12.53
C MET A 41 -2.52 -12.57 11.31
N LEU A 42 -3.83 -12.46 11.52
CA LEU A 42 -4.76 -12.19 10.42
C LEU A 42 -4.49 -10.82 9.76
N LEU A 43 -4.19 -9.79 10.56
CA LEU A 43 -3.83 -8.46 10.04
C LEU A 43 -2.53 -8.48 9.25
N ASP A 44 -1.56 -9.31 9.64
CA ASP A 44 -0.32 -9.53 8.89
C ASP A 44 -0.59 -10.14 7.51
N ASN A 45 -1.41 -11.19 7.47
CA ASN A 45 -1.80 -11.86 6.23
C ASN A 45 -2.54 -10.90 5.29
N VAL A 46 -3.44 -10.06 5.81
CA VAL A 46 -4.16 -9.05 5.02
C VAL A 46 -3.20 -7.99 4.49
N ALA A 47 -2.20 -7.58 5.29
CA ALA A 47 -1.19 -6.62 4.84
C ALA A 47 -0.31 -7.22 3.72
N ALA A 48 0.03 -8.50 3.79
CA ALA A 48 0.78 -9.21 2.75
C ALA A 48 0.00 -9.29 1.44
N VAL A 49 -1.28 -9.69 1.50
CA VAL A 49 -2.17 -9.74 0.32
C VAL A 49 -2.34 -8.35 -0.30
N LEU A 50 -2.55 -7.31 0.51
CA LEU A 50 -2.63 -5.93 0.00
C LEU A 50 -1.33 -5.49 -0.66
N SER A 51 -0.16 -5.91 -0.16
CA SER A 51 1.13 -5.59 -0.77
C SER A 51 1.33 -6.29 -2.11
N GLU A 52 0.88 -7.53 -2.24
CA GLU A 52 0.91 -8.29 -3.50
C GLU A 52 -0.02 -7.65 -4.54
N HIS A 53 -1.26 -7.36 -4.16
CA HIS A 53 -2.21 -6.71 -5.05
C HIS A 53 -1.83 -5.27 -5.40
N ALA A 54 -1.15 -4.53 -4.52
CA ALA A 54 -0.62 -3.20 -4.84
C ALA A 54 0.42 -3.24 -5.97
N ALA A 55 1.25 -4.28 -6.00
CA ALA A 55 2.22 -4.48 -7.08
C ALA A 55 1.51 -4.87 -8.39
N VAL A 56 0.53 -5.78 -8.33
CA VAL A 56 -0.24 -6.20 -9.51
C VAL A 56 -1.07 -5.04 -10.09
N LEU A 57 -1.71 -4.22 -9.26
CA LEU A 57 -2.49 -3.07 -9.73
C LEU A 57 -1.63 -1.97 -10.36
N ALA A 58 -0.38 -1.84 -9.91
CA ALA A 58 0.59 -0.94 -10.52
C ALA A 58 1.01 -1.48 -11.90
N ASP A 59 1.34 -2.79 -11.98
CA ASP A 59 1.77 -3.45 -13.21
C ASP A 59 0.65 -3.47 -14.28
N ASP A 60 -0.59 -3.82 -13.91
CA ASP A 60 -1.76 -3.91 -14.81
C ASP A 60 -2.15 -2.54 -15.43
N ILE A 61 -1.79 -1.42 -14.80
CA ILE A 61 -2.07 -0.06 -15.31
C ILE A 61 -0.93 0.42 -16.20
N THR A 62 0.32 0.05 -15.92
CA THR A 62 1.45 0.29 -16.84
C THR A 62 1.27 -0.40 -18.19
N ASP A 63 0.62 -1.57 -18.23
CA ASP A 63 0.30 -2.27 -19.48
C ASP A 63 -0.90 -1.64 -20.22
N MET A 64 -1.74 -0.82 -19.56
CA MET A 64 -2.93 -0.20 -20.16
C MET A 64 -2.69 1.23 -20.70
N GLU A 65 -1.56 1.88 -20.35
CA GLU A 65 -1.14 3.19 -20.88
C GLU A 65 -0.25 3.09 -22.14
N CYS A 66 -0.33 1.99 -22.89
CA CYS A 66 0.40 1.80 -24.15
C CYS A 66 -0.48 1.34 -25.33
N ASP A 67 -1.75 1.79 -25.37
CA ASP A 67 -2.54 1.83 -26.60
C ASP A 67 -2.68 3.29 -27.07
N ASP A 68 -2.14 3.52 -28.28
CA ASP A 68 -1.98 4.73 -29.12
C ASP A 68 -3.10 5.81 -29.04
#